data_AF-A0A9P1CIR3-F1
#
_entry.id   AF-A0A9P1CIR3-F1
#
_cell.length_a   1.000
_cell.length_b   1.000
_cell.length_c   1.000
_cell.angle_alpha   90.00
_cell.angle_beta   90.00
_cell.angle_gamma   90.00
#
_symmetry.space_group_name_H-M   'P 1'
#
loop_
_entity.id
_entity.type
_entity.pdbx_description
1 polymer ?
#
loop_
_entity_poly.entity_id
_entity_poly.type
_entity_poly.pdbx_seq_one_letter_code
_entity_poly.pdbx_strand_id
1 'polypeptide(L)'
;MARCGGGRLTSQASQAARAEAAFRRLDPETHAVGSFPMYVLSMEAFMNLTSAKSHRDLQEEGLLVKYEEHLGNAIFVSHQWTGLKHPDPHFRQLSMLQKVMSQLLGSDRPVRSSILYLLALGYSQKIDPREWREKPLLIWYDFFSIPQLEMRKASAAGTDLQNAVHSIPTYVMRSKFFIVLAPPIEHADTGQHLNLSTWKERGWCRLERAACDFLTPNTNILEITRLNHHSVMIPFDCWKLACALASYFPSVFYLHSDAIHLLFLAVCDVFVPKVCWKAVTFACYFLGGQ
;
A
#
# COMPACT_ATOMS: atom_id res chain seq x y z
N MET A 1 -18.79 26.58 -32.31
CA MET A 1 -17.43 26.26 -31.82
C MET A 1 -17.46 26.21 -30.30
N ALA A 2 -17.67 25.02 -29.72
CA ALA A 2 -17.70 24.85 -28.27
C ALA A 2 -16.26 24.59 -27.76
N ARG A 3 -15.76 25.48 -26.90
CA ARG A 3 -14.50 25.31 -26.16
C ARG A 3 -14.69 24.25 -25.09
N CYS A 4 -13.96 23.13 -25.20
CA CYS A 4 -13.87 22.10 -24.17
C CYS A 4 -12.40 21.98 -23.76
N GLY A 5 -12.05 22.39 -22.53
CA GLY A 5 -10.68 22.30 -22.03
C GLY A 5 -10.45 23.21 -20.82
N GLY A 6 -10.75 22.73 -19.62
CA GLY A 6 -10.47 23.48 -18.38
C GLY A 6 -10.70 22.74 -17.07
N GLY A 7 -11.54 21.69 -17.05
CA GLY A 7 -11.98 21.07 -15.79
C GLY A 7 -11.08 19.98 -15.17
N ARG A 8 -10.03 19.52 -15.86
CA ARG A 8 -9.26 18.33 -15.42
C ARG A 8 -8.05 18.67 -14.53
N LEU A 9 -7.47 19.86 -14.70
CA LEU A 9 -6.34 20.34 -13.87
C LEU A 9 -6.83 20.80 -12.48
N THR A 10 -8.05 21.31 -12.39
CA THR A 10 -8.63 21.83 -11.14
C THR A 10 -9.05 20.72 -10.17
N SER A 11 -9.40 19.52 -10.66
CA SER A 11 -9.80 18.40 -9.80
C SER A 11 -8.63 17.71 -9.10
N GLN A 12 -7.49 17.56 -9.78
CA GLN A 12 -6.28 16.99 -9.18
C GLN A 12 -5.62 17.95 -8.19
N ALA A 13 -5.58 19.25 -8.50
CA ALA A 13 -5.11 20.29 -7.56
C ALA A 13 -5.99 20.37 -6.31
N SER A 14 -7.31 20.18 -6.47
CA SER A 14 -8.29 20.11 -5.38
C SER A 14 -8.11 18.88 -4.48
N GLN A 15 -7.83 17.71 -5.06
CA GLN A 15 -7.51 16.49 -4.29
C GLN A 15 -6.17 16.61 -3.57
N ALA A 16 -5.14 17.14 -4.23
CA ALA A 16 -3.83 17.38 -3.61
C ALA A 16 -3.93 18.35 -2.43
N ALA A 17 -4.68 19.46 -2.57
CA ALA A 17 -4.90 20.42 -1.48
C ALA A 17 -5.72 19.85 -0.32
N ARG A 18 -6.65 18.92 -0.60
CA ARG A 18 -7.41 18.20 0.44
C ARG A 18 -6.57 17.15 1.17
N ALA A 19 -5.72 16.42 0.44
CA ALA A 19 -4.74 15.52 1.02
C ALA A 19 -3.73 16.30 1.87
N GLU A 20 -3.27 17.46 1.41
CA GLU A 20 -2.36 18.35 2.16
C GLU A 20 -3.03 18.95 3.42
N ALA A 21 -4.33 19.28 3.35
CA ALA A 21 -5.10 19.74 4.51
C ALA A 21 -5.40 18.61 5.52
N ALA A 22 -5.61 17.37 5.05
CA ALA A 22 -5.68 16.19 5.91
C ALA A 22 -4.31 15.87 6.53
N PHE A 23 -3.24 16.01 5.75
CA PHE A 23 -1.84 15.87 6.16
C PHE A 23 -1.47 16.83 7.30
N ARG A 24 -1.87 18.11 7.23
CA ARG A 24 -1.63 19.06 8.33
C ARG A 24 -2.44 18.78 9.60
N ARG A 25 -3.53 18.00 9.54
CA ARG A 25 -4.32 17.60 10.71
C ARG A 25 -3.78 16.35 11.39
N LEU A 26 -3.06 15.52 10.64
CA LEU A 26 -2.32 14.37 11.14
C LEU A 26 -0.89 14.82 11.41
N ASP A 27 -0.68 15.54 12.51
CA ASP A 27 0.66 15.99 12.90
C ASP A 27 1.62 14.77 13.00
N PRO A 28 2.64 14.66 12.13
CA PRO A 28 3.56 13.51 12.10
C PRO A 28 4.48 13.43 13.33
N GLU A 29 4.61 14.51 14.09
CA GLU A 29 5.50 14.67 15.25
C GLU A 29 4.77 14.41 16.57
N THR A 30 3.44 14.55 16.61
CA THR A 30 2.67 14.04 17.74
C THR A 30 2.68 12.52 17.67
N HIS A 31 3.56 11.90 18.45
CA HIS A 31 3.41 10.50 18.86
C HIS A 31 2.05 10.36 19.54
N ALA A 32 1.01 10.12 18.75
CA ALA A 32 -0.31 9.81 19.27
C ALA A 32 -0.12 8.64 20.23
N VAL A 33 -0.72 8.75 21.43
CA VAL A 33 -0.68 7.68 22.43
C VAL A 33 -1.16 6.39 21.73
N GLY A 34 -0.29 5.39 21.64
CA GLY A 34 -0.56 4.15 20.90
C GLY A 34 -0.03 4.08 19.46
N SER A 35 0.84 5.00 19.03
CA SER A 35 1.58 4.90 17.76
C SER A 35 2.93 4.23 17.94
N PHE A 36 3.36 3.45 16.94
CA PHE A 36 4.69 2.83 16.92
C PHE A 36 5.56 3.51 15.85
N PRO A 37 6.85 3.79 16.13
CA PRO A 37 7.72 4.45 15.17
C PRO A 37 7.90 3.63 13.89
N MET A 38 7.98 4.33 12.76
CA MET A 38 8.26 3.70 11.47
C MET A 38 9.73 3.29 11.43
N TYR A 39 10.03 1.99 11.41
CA TYR A 39 11.37 1.49 11.18
C TYR A 39 11.57 1.15 9.70
N VAL A 40 12.78 1.38 9.20
CA VAL A 40 13.15 1.15 7.80
C VAL A 40 14.56 0.60 7.68
N LEU A 41 14.82 -0.09 6.57
CA LEU A 41 16.11 -0.63 6.20
C LEU A 41 16.69 0.16 5.03
N SER A 42 17.98 0.51 5.05
CA SER A 42 18.59 1.22 3.92
C SER A 42 18.59 0.35 2.66
N MET A 43 18.48 0.97 1.47
CA MET A 43 18.56 0.23 0.21
C MET A 43 19.87 -0.56 0.10
N GLU A 44 20.99 0.00 0.56
CA GLU A 44 22.28 -0.71 0.58
C GLU A 44 22.22 -1.99 1.44
N ALA A 45 21.74 -1.88 2.68
CA ALA A 45 21.60 -3.04 3.55
C ALA A 45 20.60 -4.06 2.99
N PHE A 46 19.49 -3.57 2.43
CA PHE A 46 18.49 -4.40 1.76
C PHE A 46 19.07 -5.20 0.59
N MET A 47 19.90 -4.56 -0.25
CA MET A 47 20.56 -5.22 -1.39
C MET A 47 21.56 -6.31 -0.96
N ASN A 48 22.07 -6.24 0.26
CA ASN A 48 22.98 -7.24 0.82
C ASN A 48 22.29 -8.39 1.57
N LEU A 49 20.96 -8.35 1.73
CA LEU A 49 20.23 -9.44 2.36
C LEU A 49 20.24 -10.70 1.49
N THR A 50 20.45 -11.85 2.12
CA THR A 50 20.36 -13.18 1.51
C THR A 50 19.16 -13.99 1.99
N SER A 51 18.47 -13.51 3.02
CA SER A 51 17.25 -14.08 3.59
C SER A 51 16.39 -12.96 4.20
N ALA A 52 15.09 -13.22 4.38
CA ALA A 52 14.22 -12.29 5.11
C ALA A 52 14.53 -12.45 6.60
N LYS A 53 15.07 -11.38 7.21
CA LYS A 53 15.39 -11.34 8.64
C LYS A 53 14.26 -10.68 9.42
N SER A 54 14.09 -11.06 10.68
CA SER A 54 13.07 -10.45 11.54
C SER A 54 13.46 -9.03 11.94
N HIS A 55 12.48 -8.26 12.43
CA HIS A 55 12.72 -6.94 13.03
C HIS A 55 13.83 -6.97 14.09
N ARG A 56 13.78 -7.99 14.96
CA ARG A 56 14.73 -8.14 16.06
C ARG A 56 16.15 -8.39 15.56
N ASP A 57 16.32 -9.31 14.62
CA ASP A 57 17.65 -9.66 14.09
C ASP A 57 18.31 -8.43 13.45
N LEU A 58 17.56 -7.67 12.65
CA LEU A 58 18.08 -6.47 12.00
C LEU A 58 18.30 -5.30 12.97
N GLN A 59 17.56 -5.26 14.08
CA GLN A 59 17.79 -4.30 15.14
C GLN A 59 19.04 -4.65 15.96
N GLU A 60 19.26 -5.92 16.29
CA GLU A 60 20.47 -6.41 16.97
C GLU A 60 21.73 -6.24 16.09
N GLU A 61 21.59 -6.39 14.76
CA GLU A 61 22.64 -6.10 13.78
C GLU A 61 22.87 -4.59 13.55
N GLY A 62 22.04 -3.71 14.12
CA GLY A 62 22.15 -2.26 13.95
C GLY A 62 21.83 -1.74 12.55
N LEU A 63 21.16 -2.54 11.71
CA LEU A 63 20.81 -2.19 10.34
C LEU A 63 19.47 -1.47 10.22
N LEU A 64 18.59 -1.66 11.20
CA LEU A 64 17.24 -1.09 11.21
C LEU A 64 17.23 0.28 11.92
N VAL A 65 16.72 1.31 11.24
CA VAL A 65 16.70 2.69 11.75
C VAL A 65 15.28 3.23 11.86
N LYS A 66 15.04 4.16 12.79
CA LYS A 66 13.80 4.92 12.85
C LYS A 66 13.77 5.92 11.69
N TYR A 67 12.66 5.97 10.97
CA TYR A 67 12.52 6.80 9.78
C TYR A 67 12.27 8.26 10.15
N GLU A 68 13.09 9.13 9.57
CA GLU A 68 12.93 10.58 9.58
C GLU A 68 13.05 11.09 8.13
N GLU A 69 12.29 12.12 7.77
CA GLU A 69 12.21 12.61 6.38
C GLU A 69 13.55 13.07 5.81
N HIS A 70 14.47 13.49 6.68
CA HIS A 70 15.80 13.94 6.30
C HIS A 70 16.72 12.78 5.87
N LEU A 71 16.41 11.53 6.25
CA LEU A 71 17.22 10.35 5.93
C LEU A 71 17.11 9.93 4.46
N GLY A 72 15.99 10.25 3.80
CA GLY A 72 15.75 9.85 2.41
C GLY A 72 14.28 9.66 2.07
N ASN A 73 14.02 8.95 0.98
CA ASN A 73 12.68 8.59 0.53
C ASN A 73 12.34 7.16 0.98
N ALA A 74 11.29 7.01 1.79
CA ALA A 74 10.77 5.70 2.16
C ALA A 74 9.97 5.06 1.00
N ILE A 75 10.15 3.75 0.83
CA ILE A 75 9.41 2.88 -0.08
C ILE A 75 8.58 1.92 0.78
N PHE A 76 7.26 2.00 0.67
CA PHE A 76 6.36 1.02 1.27
C PHE A 76 6.24 -0.19 0.34
N VAL A 77 6.60 -1.39 0.82
CA VAL A 77 6.46 -2.63 0.07
C VAL A 77 5.29 -3.43 0.61
N SER A 78 4.19 -3.46 -0.17
CA SER A 78 3.05 -4.33 0.09
C SER A 78 3.26 -5.68 -0.58
N HIS A 79 3.02 -6.76 0.17
CA HIS A 79 3.19 -8.13 -0.32
C HIS A 79 2.22 -9.08 0.39
N GLN A 80 2.11 -10.30 -0.15
CA GLN A 80 1.41 -11.40 0.51
C GLN A 80 2.43 -12.37 1.10
N TRP A 81 2.18 -12.80 2.33
CA TRP A 81 2.96 -13.86 2.98
C TRP A 81 2.86 -15.17 2.19
N THR A 82 4.03 -15.76 1.93
CA THR A 82 4.19 -17.02 1.18
C THR A 82 4.43 -18.23 2.09
N GLY A 83 4.26 -18.07 3.40
CA GLY A 83 4.33 -19.12 4.40
C GLY A 83 3.45 -18.77 5.61
N LEU A 84 3.07 -19.77 6.39
CA LEU A 84 2.23 -19.59 7.58
C LEU A 84 2.96 -18.85 8.70
N LYS A 85 4.25 -19.12 8.86
CA LYS A 85 5.09 -18.55 9.93
C LYS A 85 6.10 -17.52 9.44
N HIS A 86 6.29 -17.42 8.13
CA HIS A 86 7.33 -16.59 7.56
C HIS A 86 6.86 -16.01 6.22
N PRO A 87 7.05 -14.70 5.99
CA PRO A 87 6.51 -14.02 4.82
C PRO A 87 7.16 -14.46 3.50
N ASP A 88 8.46 -14.78 3.52
CA ASP A 88 9.22 -15.19 2.33
C ASP A 88 10.26 -16.28 2.67
N PRO A 89 9.81 -17.52 3.00
CA PRO A 89 10.68 -18.58 3.55
C PRO A 89 11.87 -18.94 2.66
N HIS A 90 11.72 -18.73 1.35
CA HIS A 90 12.71 -19.07 0.34
C HIS A 90 13.36 -17.83 -0.29
N PHE A 91 13.13 -16.64 0.28
CA PHE A 91 13.67 -15.36 -0.21
C PHE A 91 13.36 -15.07 -1.69
N ARG A 92 12.23 -15.59 -2.20
CA ARG A 92 11.84 -15.49 -3.61
C ARG A 92 11.26 -14.12 -3.94
N GLN A 93 10.45 -13.54 -3.04
CA GLN A 93 9.86 -12.22 -3.23
C GLN A 93 10.91 -11.13 -3.08
N LEU A 94 11.67 -11.14 -1.98
CA LEU A 94 12.69 -10.11 -1.73
C LEU A 94 13.84 -10.17 -2.74
N SER A 95 14.26 -11.37 -3.18
CA SER A 95 15.22 -11.48 -4.29
C SER A 95 14.68 -10.91 -5.60
N MET A 96 13.38 -11.07 -5.89
CA MET A 96 12.75 -10.43 -7.04
C MET A 96 12.78 -8.91 -6.90
N LEU A 97 12.45 -8.38 -5.72
CA LEU A 97 12.51 -6.95 -5.44
C LEU A 97 13.94 -6.41 -5.62
N GLN A 98 14.96 -7.06 -5.07
CA GLN A 98 16.37 -6.69 -5.26
C GLN A 98 16.76 -6.59 -6.75
N LYS A 99 16.34 -7.57 -7.56
CA LYS A 99 16.64 -7.60 -9.00
C LYS A 99 15.94 -6.46 -9.74
N VAL A 100 14.66 -6.20 -9.44
CA VAL A 100 13.92 -5.07 -10.05
C VAL A 100 14.49 -3.73 -9.59
N MET A 101 14.83 -3.56 -8.32
CA MET A 101 15.45 -2.32 -7.83
C MET A 101 16.81 -2.08 -8.48
N SER A 102 17.64 -3.12 -8.64
CA SER A 102 18.90 -3.01 -9.39
C SER A 102 18.69 -2.56 -10.83
N GLN A 103 17.71 -3.14 -11.53
CA GLN A 103 17.38 -2.75 -12.91
C GLN A 103 16.82 -1.34 -12.99
N LEU A 104 15.93 -0.96 -12.08
CA LEU A 104 15.31 0.37 -12.03
C LEU A 104 16.39 1.43 -11.79
N LEU A 105 17.22 1.25 -10.76
CA LEU A 105 18.24 2.22 -10.37
C LEU A 105 19.41 2.28 -11.37
N GLY A 106 19.68 1.18 -12.11
CA GLY A 106 20.68 1.14 -13.18
C GLY A 106 20.18 1.61 -14.56
N SER A 107 18.90 1.94 -14.69
CA SER A 107 18.27 2.28 -15.98
C SER A 107 17.76 3.72 -16.01
N ASP A 108 17.71 4.29 -17.22
CA ASP A 108 17.06 5.58 -17.51
C ASP A 108 15.71 5.40 -18.22
N ARG A 109 15.27 4.15 -18.41
CA ARG A 109 14.03 3.84 -19.11
C ARG A 109 12.85 3.96 -18.14
N PRO A 110 11.87 4.85 -18.42
CA PRO A 110 10.69 4.98 -17.58
C PRO A 110 9.85 3.70 -17.56
N VAL A 111 9.36 3.32 -16.39
CA VAL A 111 8.34 2.28 -16.25
C VAL A 111 7.00 2.87 -16.65
N ARG A 112 6.34 2.29 -17.65
CA ARG A 112 5.09 2.82 -18.19
C ARG A 112 3.88 2.05 -17.67
N SER A 113 2.74 2.73 -17.62
CA SER A 113 1.45 2.08 -17.44
C SER A 113 1.11 1.14 -18.61
N SER A 114 0.37 0.08 -18.34
CA SER A 114 -0.08 -0.86 -19.38
C SER A 114 -1.06 -0.23 -20.37
N ILE A 115 -1.32 -0.89 -21.51
CA ILE A 115 -2.37 -0.46 -22.45
C ILE A 115 -3.75 -0.47 -21.79
N LEU A 116 -3.99 -1.42 -20.88
CA LEU A 116 -5.25 -1.50 -20.13
C LEU A 116 -5.45 -0.27 -19.26
N TYR A 117 -4.38 0.26 -18.66
CA TYR A 117 -4.42 1.53 -17.93
C TYR A 117 -4.90 2.67 -18.83
N LEU A 118 -4.30 2.79 -20.03
CA LEU A 118 -4.67 3.82 -20.99
C LEU A 118 -6.13 3.70 -21.42
N LEU A 119 -6.60 2.49 -21.69
CA LEU A 119 -8.01 2.24 -22.07
C LEU A 119 -8.97 2.57 -20.92
N ALA A 120 -8.61 2.21 -19.69
CA ALA A 120 -9.47 2.39 -18.53
C ALA A 120 -9.57 3.85 -18.05
N LEU A 121 -8.54 4.66 -18.25
CA LEU A 121 -8.45 6.01 -17.69
C LEU A 121 -8.32 7.13 -18.73
N GLY A 122 -8.04 6.78 -20.00
CA GLY A 122 -7.87 7.74 -21.09
C GLY A 122 -6.58 8.57 -21.01
N TYR A 123 -5.62 8.17 -20.17
CA TYR A 123 -4.27 8.73 -20.11
C TYR A 123 -3.26 7.65 -19.71
N SER A 124 -1.97 7.90 -19.94
CA SER A 124 -0.89 7.01 -19.50
C SER A 124 -0.11 7.64 -18.34
N GLN A 125 0.45 6.80 -17.50
CA GLN A 125 1.38 7.20 -16.43
C GLN A 125 2.75 6.59 -16.65
N LYS A 126 3.75 7.21 -16.02
CA LYS A 126 5.10 6.67 -15.96
C LYS A 126 5.74 6.93 -14.61
N ILE A 127 6.61 6.02 -14.21
CA ILE A 127 7.57 6.21 -13.14
C ILE A 127 8.92 6.46 -13.78
N ASP A 128 9.54 7.59 -13.45
CA ASP A 128 10.87 7.96 -13.93
C ASP A 128 11.93 7.48 -12.93
N PRO A 129 12.85 6.57 -13.31
CA PRO A 129 13.91 6.10 -12.42
C PRO A 129 14.78 7.20 -11.83
N ARG A 130 14.84 8.38 -12.47
CA ARG A 130 15.59 9.53 -11.96
C ARG A 130 15.03 10.03 -10.62
N GLU A 131 13.71 10.02 -10.45
CA GLU A 131 13.05 10.42 -9.19
C GLU A 131 13.51 9.52 -8.02
N TRP A 132 13.77 8.25 -8.30
CA TRP A 132 14.20 7.26 -7.30
C TRP A 132 15.67 7.41 -6.90
N ARG A 133 16.45 8.21 -7.63
CA ARG A 133 17.86 8.47 -7.35
C ARG A 133 18.11 9.85 -6.72
N GLU A 134 17.07 10.65 -6.53
CA GLU A 134 17.19 12.01 -5.97
C GLU A 134 17.66 12.01 -4.50
N LYS A 135 17.25 10.99 -3.73
CA LYS A 135 17.59 10.82 -2.31
C LYS A 135 17.89 9.36 -2.00
N PRO A 136 18.60 9.07 -0.88
CA PRO A 136 18.73 7.71 -0.39
C PRO A 136 17.36 7.02 -0.26
N LEU A 137 17.30 5.74 -0.59
CA LEU A 137 16.08 4.95 -0.52
C LEU A 137 16.07 4.09 0.74
N LEU A 138 14.93 4.05 1.41
CA LEU A 138 14.71 3.31 2.66
C LEU A 138 13.51 2.38 2.48
N ILE A 139 13.68 1.09 2.72
CA ILE A 139 12.62 0.09 2.56
C ILE A 139 11.84 -0.06 3.86
N TRP A 140 10.52 0.08 3.77
CA TRP A 140 9.59 -0.43 4.75
C TRP A 140 8.98 -1.73 4.25
N TYR A 141 9.03 -2.76 5.07
CA TYR A 141 8.49 -4.10 4.84
C TYR A 141 8.00 -4.67 6.17
N ASP A 142 6.75 -5.14 6.22
CA ASP A 142 6.04 -5.50 7.46
C ASP A 142 6.87 -6.39 8.40
N PHE A 143 7.58 -7.39 7.88
CA PHE A 143 8.28 -8.38 8.70
C PHE A 143 9.47 -7.84 9.49
N PHE A 144 10.28 -6.98 8.87
CA PHE A 144 11.43 -6.37 9.54
C PHE A 144 11.13 -4.97 10.08
N SER A 145 10.04 -4.35 9.66
CA SER A 145 9.68 -3.00 10.12
C SER A 145 8.74 -3.05 11.33
N ILE A 146 8.08 -4.18 11.58
CA ILE A 146 7.19 -4.42 12.71
C ILE A 146 7.73 -5.54 13.61
N PRO A 147 7.76 -5.36 14.94
CA PRO A 147 8.13 -6.43 15.88
C PRO A 147 7.22 -7.67 15.75
N GLN A 148 7.81 -8.87 15.70
CA GLN A 148 7.06 -10.13 15.65
C GLN A 148 6.70 -10.61 17.08
N LEU A 149 5.59 -11.36 17.23
CA LEU A 149 5.14 -11.91 18.52
C LEU A 149 6.01 -13.05 19.06
N GLU A 150 6.83 -13.66 18.22
CA GLU A 150 7.67 -14.78 18.64
C GLU A 150 8.82 -14.25 19.50
N MET A 151 8.71 -14.48 20.82
CA MET A 151 9.80 -14.53 21.83
C MET A 151 9.77 -13.57 23.04
N ARG A 152 8.63 -13.01 23.50
CA ARG A 152 8.55 -12.57 24.92
C ARG A 152 7.18 -12.79 25.57
N LYS A 153 7.20 -13.47 26.73
CA LYS A 153 6.14 -13.51 27.75
C LYS A 153 5.99 -12.15 28.48
N ALA A 154 5.93 -11.04 27.76
CA ALA A 154 5.82 -9.71 28.38
C ALA A 154 4.68 -8.91 27.73
N SER A 155 3.77 -8.43 28.57
CA SER A 155 2.58 -7.63 28.24
C SER A 155 2.87 -6.41 27.33
N ALA A 156 4.10 -5.89 27.32
CA ALA A 156 4.51 -4.76 26.47
C ALA A 156 4.77 -5.13 24.99
N ALA A 157 5.17 -6.37 24.68
CA ALA A 157 5.44 -6.77 23.30
C ALA A 157 4.13 -6.88 22.48
N GLY A 158 3.04 -7.26 23.14
CA GLY A 158 1.70 -7.30 22.52
C GLY A 158 1.17 -5.89 22.20
N THR A 159 1.42 -4.91 23.08
CA THR A 159 1.01 -3.52 22.84
C THR A 159 1.81 -2.90 21.69
N ASP A 160 3.09 -3.20 21.57
CA ASP A 160 3.93 -2.65 20.50
C ASP A 160 3.57 -3.21 19.12
N LEU A 161 3.33 -4.52 19.00
CA LEU A 161 2.82 -5.09 17.75
C LEU A 161 1.49 -4.44 17.37
N GLN A 162 0.55 -4.34 18.31
CA GLN A 162 -0.76 -3.76 18.02
C GLN A 162 -0.60 -2.31 17.55
N ASN A 163 0.16 -1.49 18.28
CA ASN A 163 0.44 -0.11 17.90
C ASN A 163 1.08 -0.01 16.51
N ALA A 164 1.99 -0.92 16.16
CA ALA A 164 2.63 -0.98 14.84
C ALA A 164 1.65 -1.33 13.72
N VAL A 165 0.80 -2.34 13.92
CA VAL A 165 -0.24 -2.72 12.96
C VAL A 165 -1.24 -1.57 12.76
N HIS A 166 -1.66 -0.90 13.83
CA HIS A 166 -2.54 0.25 13.77
C HIS A 166 -1.90 1.47 13.08
N SER A 167 -0.56 1.54 13.06
CA SER A 167 0.21 2.62 12.43
C SER A 167 0.50 2.39 10.93
N ILE A 168 0.12 1.25 10.35
CA ILE A 168 0.34 0.94 8.93
C ILE A 168 -0.16 2.05 7.99
N PRO A 169 -1.38 2.61 8.13
CA PRO A 169 -1.83 3.71 7.26
C PRO A 169 -0.92 4.94 7.34
N THR A 170 -0.36 5.23 8.51
CA THR A 170 0.60 6.32 8.72
C THR A 170 1.93 6.04 8.01
N TYR A 171 2.40 4.79 8.02
CA TYR A 171 3.62 4.41 7.28
C TYR A 171 3.45 4.53 5.77
N VAL A 172 2.27 4.14 5.25
CA VAL A 172 1.92 4.34 3.85
C VAL A 172 1.92 5.83 3.50
N MET A 173 1.29 6.66 4.33
CA MET A 173 1.25 8.11 4.14
C MET A 173 2.64 8.76 4.17
N ARG A 174 3.54 8.29 5.05
CA ARG A 174 4.92 8.79 5.17
C ARG A 174 5.87 8.28 4.08
N SER A 175 5.44 7.31 3.28
CA SER A 175 6.24 6.74 2.21
C SER A 175 6.08 7.53 0.92
N LYS A 176 7.21 7.84 0.27
CA LYS A 176 7.23 8.57 -1.01
C LYS A 176 6.82 7.67 -2.17
N PHE A 177 7.22 6.41 -2.11
CA PHE A 177 6.92 5.40 -3.12
C PHE A 177 6.17 4.22 -2.52
N PHE A 178 5.36 3.57 -3.34
CA PHE A 178 4.59 2.39 -2.95
C PHE A 178 4.75 1.30 -4.01
N ILE A 179 5.20 0.12 -3.57
CA ILE A 179 5.43 -1.05 -4.39
C ILE A 179 4.43 -2.14 -4.02
N VAL A 180 3.80 -2.75 -5.02
CA VAL A 180 3.09 -4.02 -4.87
C VAL A 180 4.02 -5.13 -5.35
N LEU A 181 4.48 -5.97 -4.43
CA LEU A 181 5.34 -7.12 -4.70
C LEU A 181 4.50 -8.40 -4.71
N ALA A 182 4.04 -8.79 -5.89
CA ALA A 182 3.16 -9.95 -6.07
C ALA A 182 3.63 -10.88 -7.20
N PRO A 183 4.89 -11.38 -7.16
CA PRO A 183 5.35 -12.35 -8.15
C PRO A 183 4.61 -13.70 -8.02
N PRO A 184 4.40 -14.43 -9.14
CA PRO A 184 3.85 -15.77 -9.11
C PRO A 184 4.74 -16.73 -8.31
N ILE A 185 4.26 -17.18 -7.15
CA ILE A 185 5.02 -18.00 -6.20
C ILE A 185 4.07 -19.03 -5.56
N GLU A 186 4.57 -20.22 -5.26
CA GLU A 186 3.85 -21.19 -4.44
C GLU A 186 4.02 -20.89 -2.95
N HIS A 187 2.91 -20.90 -2.22
CA HIS A 187 2.91 -20.85 -0.77
C HIS A 187 3.60 -22.11 -0.21
N ALA A 188 4.57 -21.93 0.68
CA ALA A 188 5.44 -22.99 1.19
C ALA A 188 4.67 -24.11 1.89
N ASP A 189 3.67 -23.77 2.72
CA ASP A 189 2.90 -24.77 3.47
C ASP A 189 1.69 -25.34 2.73
N THR A 190 0.93 -24.52 1.99
CA THR A 190 -0.35 -24.93 1.37
C THR A 190 -0.21 -25.34 -0.09
N GLY A 191 0.91 -25.03 -0.75
CA GLY A 191 1.11 -25.22 -2.18
C GLY A 191 0.24 -24.30 -3.07
N GLN A 192 -0.54 -23.39 -2.48
CA GLN A 192 -1.38 -22.47 -3.23
C GLN A 192 -0.53 -21.55 -4.13
N HIS A 193 -0.91 -21.42 -5.40
CA HIS A 193 -0.28 -20.45 -6.30
C HIS A 193 -0.73 -19.02 -5.96
N LEU A 194 0.22 -18.23 -5.46
CA LEU A 194 0.06 -16.82 -5.13
C LEU A 194 0.47 -15.96 -6.31
N ASN A 195 -0.23 -14.86 -6.54
CA ASN A 195 0.04 -13.89 -7.60
C ASN A 195 -0.68 -12.57 -7.32
N LEU A 196 -0.67 -11.65 -8.28
CA LEU A 196 -1.36 -10.36 -8.14
C LEU A 196 -2.85 -10.48 -7.82
N SER A 197 -3.57 -11.47 -8.39
CA SER A 197 -4.99 -11.68 -8.11
C SER A 197 -5.21 -12.03 -6.64
N THR A 198 -4.45 -13.00 -6.12
CA THR A 198 -4.56 -13.40 -4.71
C THR A 198 -4.13 -12.28 -3.76
N TRP A 199 -3.15 -11.46 -4.17
CA TRP A 199 -2.76 -10.26 -3.42
C TRP A 199 -3.94 -9.26 -3.31
N LYS A 200 -4.68 -9.00 -4.39
CA LYS A 200 -5.86 -8.10 -4.39
C LYS A 200 -6.99 -8.60 -3.47
N GLU A 201 -7.07 -9.90 -3.26
CA GLU A 201 -8.08 -10.55 -2.42
C GLU A 201 -7.75 -10.51 -0.91
N ARG A 202 -6.53 -10.12 -0.52
CA ARG A 202 -6.17 -10.03 0.90
C ARG A 202 -6.63 -8.72 1.54
N GLY A 203 -7.26 -8.85 2.72
CA GLY A 203 -7.77 -7.71 3.49
C GLY A 203 -6.71 -6.67 3.82
N TRP A 204 -5.55 -7.10 4.33
CA TRP A 204 -4.43 -6.20 4.65
C TRP A 204 -3.88 -5.47 3.42
N CYS A 205 -3.67 -6.20 2.32
CA CYS A 205 -3.19 -5.60 1.08
C CYS A 205 -4.18 -4.58 0.51
N ARG A 206 -5.50 -4.83 0.63
CA ARG A 206 -6.53 -3.83 0.27
C ARG A 206 -6.50 -2.60 1.16
N LEU A 207 -6.27 -2.77 2.47
CA LEU A 207 -6.15 -1.65 3.42
C LEU A 207 -4.95 -0.78 3.06
N GLU A 208 -3.78 -1.37 2.87
CA GLU A 208 -2.56 -0.67 2.47
C GLU A 208 -2.75 0.07 1.13
N ARG A 209 -3.41 -0.58 0.18
CA ARG A 209 -3.75 0.03 -1.11
C ARG A 209 -4.71 1.20 -0.93
N ALA A 210 -5.75 1.07 -0.10
CA ALA A 210 -6.67 2.16 0.22
C ALA A 210 -5.94 3.35 0.82
N ALA A 211 -5.07 3.09 1.81
CA ALA A 211 -4.25 4.12 2.44
C ALA A 211 -3.40 4.85 1.39
N CYS A 212 -2.81 4.12 0.43
CA CYS A 212 -2.03 4.74 -0.63
C CYS A 212 -2.92 5.60 -1.55
N ASP A 213 -4.03 5.06 -2.04
CA ASP A 213 -4.95 5.75 -2.96
C ASP A 213 -5.59 7.02 -2.35
N PHE A 214 -5.85 7.04 -1.05
CA PHE A 214 -6.57 8.14 -0.38
C PHE A 214 -5.69 9.09 0.42
N LEU A 215 -4.54 8.65 0.92
CA LEU A 215 -3.69 9.45 1.81
C LEU A 215 -2.45 10.02 1.11
N THR A 216 -2.04 9.46 -0.03
CA THR A 216 -0.85 9.92 -0.74
C THR A 216 -1.19 10.83 -1.92
N PRO A 217 -0.44 11.92 -2.15
CA PRO A 217 -0.65 12.79 -3.30
C PRO A 217 -0.18 12.16 -4.62
N ASN A 218 0.72 11.16 -4.56
CA ASN A 218 1.24 10.44 -5.72
C ASN A 218 0.77 8.99 -5.70
N THR A 219 -0.18 8.65 -6.57
CA THR A 219 -0.78 7.31 -6.67
C THR A 219 -0.06 6.41 -7.67
N ASN A 220 1.14 6.78 -8.11
CA ASN A 220 1.95 5.97 -9.01
C ASN A 220 2.52 4.75 -8.28
N ILE A 221 1.72 3.69 -8.22
CA ILE A 221 2.10 2.42 -7.60
C ILE A 221 2.88 1.57 -8.60
N LEU A 222 4.10 1.17 -8.22
CA LEU A 222 4.91 0.24 -8.99
C LEU A 222 4.45 -1.19 -8.68
N GLU A 223 3.90 -1.86 -9.69
CA GLU A 223 3.53 -3.27 -9.59
C GLU A 223 4.68 -4.16 -10.08
N ILE A 224 5.15 -5.06 -9.23
CA ILE A 224 6.18 -6.05 -9.54
C ILE A 224 5.55 -7.45 -9.54
N THR A 225 5.28 -7.97 -10.75
CA THR A 225 4.84 -9.37 -10.94
C THR A 225 5.93 -10.23 -11.54
N ARG A 226 6.80 -9.68 -12.41
CA ARG A 226 7.95 -10.40 -12.96
C ARG A 226 9.10 -9.42 -13.20
N LEU A 227 10.32 -9.95 -13.31
CA LEU A 227 11.54 -9.16 -13.51
C LEU A 227 11.40 -8.12 -14.64
N ASN A 228 10.99 -8.56 -15.83
CA ASN A 228 10.85 -7.71 -17.01
C ASN A 228 9.40 -7.26 -17.28
N HIS A 229 8.50 -7.49 -16.32
CA HIS A 229 7.09 -7.11 -16.44
C HIS A 229 6.65 -6.44 -15.13
N HIS A 230 7.05 -5.18 -15.02
CA HIS A 230 6.62 -4.27 -13.99
C HIS A 230 5.96 -3.05 -14.66
N SER A 231 4.88 -2.55 -14.06
CA SER A 231 4.08 -1.47 -14.66
C SER A 231 3.48 -0.58 -13.58
N VAL A 232 2.96 0.58 -14.01
CA VAL A 232 2.18 1.44 -13.11
C VAL A 232 0.80 0.82 -12.93
N MET A 233 0.46 0.46 -11.69
CA MET A 233 -0.84 -0.13 -11.36
C MET A 233 -1.97 0.88 -11.60
N ILE A 234 -3.11 0.39 -12.11
CA ILE A 234 -4.31 1.20 -12.31
C ILE A 234 -4.86 1.65 -10.94
N PRO A 235 -5.06 2.97 -10.72
CA PRO A 235 -5.79 3.48 -9.56
C PRO A 235 -7.13 2.78 -9.36
N PHE A 236 -7.40 2.41 -8.10
CA PHE A 236 -8.64 1.81 -7.66
C PHE A 236 -9.06 0.48 -8.31
N ASP A 237 -8.14 -0.25 -8.94
CA ASP A 237 -8.46 -1.48 -9.68
C ASP A 237 -9.11 -2.57 -8.80
N CYS A 238 -8.67 -2.70 -7.54
CA CYS A 238 -9.27 -3.63 -6.57
C CYS A 238 -10.71 -3.25 -6.14
N TRP A 239 -11.16 -2.01 -6.38
CA TRP A 239 -12.50 -1.53 -6.04
C TRP A 239 -13.48 -1.64 -7.20
N LYS A 240 -12.98 -1.58 -8.45
CA LYS A 240 -13.82 -1.69 -9.65
C LYS A 240 -14.51 -3.05 -9.73
N LEU A 241 -13.83 -4.13 -9.35
CA LEU A 241 -14.40 -5.48 -9.30
C LEU A 241 -15.48 -5.64 -8.21
N ALA A 242 -15.29 -5.04 -7.04
CA ALA A 242 -16.29 -5.07 -5.97
C ALA A 242 -17.58 -4.36 -6.38
N CYS A 243 -17.47 -3.19 -7.04
CA CYS A 243 -18.65 -2.45 -7.53
C CYS A 243 -19.33 -3.15 -8.72
N ALA A 244 -18.57 -3.72 -9.65
CA ALA A 244 -19.12 -4.40 -10.82
C ALA A 244 -19.83 -5.72 -10.46
N LEU A 245 -19.30 -6.50 -9.51
CA LEU A 245 -19.92 -7.75 -9.06
C LEU A 245 -21.17 -7.51 -8.20
N ALA A 246 -21.18 -6.45 -7.38
CA ALA A 246 -22.38 -6.03 -6.65
C ALA A 246 -23.56 -5.66 -7.58
N SER A 247 -23.25 -5.26 -8.83
CA SER A 247 -24.26 -4.90 -9.83
C SER A 247 -24.86 -6.12 -10.57
N TYR A 248 -24.18 -7.28 -10.55
CA TYR A 248 -24.57 -8.47 -11.33
C TYR A 248 -25.01 -9.67 -10.49
N PHE A 249 -24.57 -9.79 -9.22
CA PHE A 249 -24.95 -10.88 -8.32
C PHE A 249 -25.28 -10.35 -6.91
N PRO A 250 -26.48 -9.78 -6.69
CA PRO A 250 -26.88 -9.26 -5.39
C PRO A 250 -26.98 -10.34 -4.30
N SER A 251 -27.03 -11.63 -4.66
CA SER A 251 -27.21 -12.74 -3.72
C SER A 251 -25.92 -13.42 -3.23
N VAL A 252 -24.74 -13.05 -3.73
CA VAL A 252 -23.46 -13.70 -3.35
C VAL A 252 -22.74 -12.98 -2.20
N PHE A 253 -23.19 -11.78 -1.81
CA PHE A 253 -22.59 -10.99 -0.71
C PHE A 253 -23.36 -11.06 0.62
N TYR A 254 -23.95 -12.21 0.95
CA TYR A 254 -24.55 -12.44 2.28
C TYR A 254 -23.58 -12.98 3.34
N LEU A 255 -22.30 -13.18 3.02
CA LEU A 255 -21.32 -13.78 3.95
C LEU A 255 -19.99 -13.00 3.96
N HIS A 256 -20.01 -11.79 4.52
CA HIS A 256 -18.96 -11.14 5.36
C HIS A 256 -19.21 -9.62 5.41
N SER A 257 -20.39 -9.25 5.91
CA SER A 257 -20.87 -7.86 5.96
C SER A 257 -20.13 -7.00 6.98
N ASP A 258 -19.64 -7.55 8.09
CA ASP A 258 -19.26 -6.71 9.22
C ASP A 258 -17.87 -6.07 9.07
N ALA A 259 -16.90 -6.78 8.47
CA ALA A 259 -15.55 -6.24 8.28
C ALA A 259 -15.50 -5.18 7.16
N ILE A 260 -16.32 -5.31 6.12
CA ILE A 260 -16.41 -4.34 5.03
C ILE A 260 -17.25 -3.13 5.46
N HIS A 261 -18.33 -3.32 6.21
CA HIS A 261 -19.06 -2.19 6.81
C HIS A 261 -18.19 -1.41 7.79
N LEU A 262 -17.41 -2.08 8.66
CA LEU A 262 -16.52 -1.38 9.59
C LEU A 262 -15.36 -0.68 8.88
N LEU A 263 -14.84 -1.22 7.77
CA LEU A 263 -13.82 -0.56 6.98
C LEU A 263 -14.40 0.62 6.17
N PHE A 264 -15.61 0.48 5.64
CA PHE A 264 -16.32 1.54 4.94
C PHE A 264 -16.74 2.65 5.92
N LEU A 265 -17.20 2.30 7.13
CA LEU A 265 -17.48 3.24 8.22
C LEU A 265 -16.22 3.91 8.74
N ALA A 266 -15.10 3.19 8.92
CA ALA A 266 -13.83 3.78 9.34
C ALA A 266 -13.25 4.74 8.29
N VAL A 267 -13.39 4.42 6.99
CA VAL A 267 -13.01 5.30 5.89
C VAL A 267 -13.99 6.48 5.76
N CYS A 268 -15.29 6.29 6.04
CA CYS A 268 -16.29 7.34 5.97
C CYS A 268 -16.31 8.30 7.18
N ASP A 269 -16.10 7.81 8.41
CA ASP A 269 -16.07 8.61 9.64
C ASP A 269 -14.84 9.53 9.70
N VAL A 270 -13.73 9.13 9.07
CA VAL A 270 -12.52 9.96 9.00
C VAL A 270 -12.60 11.01 7.88
N PHE A 271 -13.36 10.78 6.79
CA PHE A 271 -13.20 11.56 5.56
C PHE A 271 -14.45 12.26 4.99
N VAL A 272 -15.65 12.13 5.59
CA VAL A 272 -16.87 12.76 5.04
C VAL A 272 -17.44 13.84 5.97
N PRO A 273 -17.45 15.14 5.60
CA PRO A 273 -18.18 16.15 6.35
C PRO A 273 -19.69 15.84 6.34
N LYS A 274 -20.37 16.11 7.47
CA LYS A 274 -21.81 15.87 7.74
C LYS A 274 -22.80 16.31 6.64
N VAL A 275 -22.37 17.06 5.64
CA VAL A 275 -23.17 17.53 4.50
C VAL A 275 -23.42 16.42 3.46
N CYS A 276 -22.51 15.45 3.31
CA CYS A 276 -22.67 14.35 2.34
C CYS A 276 -23.56 13.21 2.85
N TRP A 277 -23.96 13.22 4.12
CA TRP A 277 -24.87 12.21 4.67
C TRP A 277 -26.20 12.21 3.89
N LYS A 278 -26.76 13.37 3.54
CA LYS A 278 -28.03 13.46 2.80
C LYS A 278 -28.00 12.86 1.39
N ALA A 279 -26.85 12.83 0.72
CA ALA A 279 -26.73 12.24 -0.62
C ALA A 279 -26.55 10.71 -0.56
N VAL A 280 -25.86 10.20 0.45
CA VAL A 280 -25.63 8.75 0.65
C VAL A 280 -26.86 8.07 1.26
N THR A 281 -27.58 8.73 2.18
CA THR A 281 -28.85 8.23 2.70
C THR A 281 -29.92 8.14 1.60
N PHE A 282 -29.88 9.01 0.60
CA PHE A 282 -30.82 8.97 -0.53
C PHE A 282 -30.60 7.76 -1.45
N ALA A 283 -29.35 7.29 -1.59
CA ALA A 283 -29.03 6.10 -2.37
C ALA A 283 -29.40 4.79 -1.62
N CYS A 284 -29.29 4.77 -0.29
CA CYS A 284 -29.67 3.60 0.52
C CYS A 284 -31.19 3.45 0.71
N TYR A 285 -31.96 4.54 0.73
CA TYR A 285 -33.42 4.47 0.92
C TYR A 285 -34.21 4.03 -0.33
N PHE A 286 -33.64 4.16 -1.53
CA PHE A 286 -34.33 3.78 -2.79
C PHE A 286 -34.13 2.33 -3.22
N LEU A 287 -33.28 1.56 -2.52
CA LEU A 287 -33.04 0.14 -2.82
C LEU A 287 -33.58 -0.81 -1.74
N GLY A 288 -34.33 -0.30 -0.75
CA GLY A 288 -34.93 -1.07 0.34
C GLY A 288 -36.46 -1.10 0.32
N GLY A 289 -37.09 -0.95 -0.85
CA GLY A 289 -38.54 -0.91 -0.98
C GLY A 289 -39.06 -1.69 -2.17
N GLN A 290 -39.04 -3.03 -2.06
CA GLN A 290 -40.13 -3.95 -2.41
C GLN A 290 -39.74 -5.37 -1.98
#